data_AF-A0A388PDH2-F1
#
_entry.id   AF-A0A388PDH2-F1
#
_cell.length_a   1.000
_cell.length_b   1.000
_cell.length_c   1.000
_cell.angle_alpha   90.00
_cell.angle_beta   90.00
_cell.angle_gamma   90.00
#
_symmetry.space_group_name_H-M   'P 1'
#
loop_
_entity.id
_entity.type
_entity.pdbx_description
1 polymer ?
#
loop_
_entity_poly.entity_id
_entity_poly.type
_entity_poly.pdbx_seq_one_letter_code
_entity_poly.pdbx_strand_id
1 'polypeptide(L)'
;MGVDDRIRFIKNVAGMWLLEESLDYWASKGEHYTAAELAKAAAELPRGAVIDANDPIFEKPGAMPERIAMLCEKSNQQVPQSAAGYARCIFDSLADAYVKVLAQLQSAADIKINAINIVGGGSANRLLNQLTADATGLPVYAGPSEATVLGSIMVQMQSVGLIKSLSQGRVIIKNSITQEVFKPTKD
;
A
#
# COMPACT_ATOMS: atom_id res chain seq x y z
N MET A 1 -20.54 0.61 -3.63
CA MET A 1 -21.10 -0.08 -4.82
C MET A 1 -19.97 -0.32 -5.83
N GLY A 2 -19.96 -1.46 -6.51
CA GLY A 2 -19.05 -1.74 -7.63
C GLY A 2 -19.74 -1.60 -8.98
N VAL A 3 -19.16 -2.19 -10.03
CA VAL A 3 -19.73 -2.27 -11.39
C VAL A 3 -20.28 -3.69 -11.62
N ASP A 4 -21.29 -3.84 -12.48
CA ASP A 4 -21.83 -5.15 -12.92
C ASP A 4 -22.42 -5.96 -11.75
N ASP A 5 -23.25 -5.30 -10.92
CA ASP A 5 -23.88 -5.84 -9.70
C ASP A 5 -22.91 -6.44 -8.66
N ARG A 6 -21.64 -6.02 -8.70
CA ARG A 6 -20.63 -6.46 -7.74
C ARG A 6 -20.49 -5.52 -6.56
N ILE A 7 -20.21 -6.08 -5.40
CA ILE A 7 -19.86 -5.33 -4.19
C ILE A 7 -18.34 -5.34 -4.03
N ARG A 8 -17.77 -4.17 -3.72
CA ARG A 8 -16.39 -4.05 -3.24
C ARG A 8 -16.41 -4.17 -1.73
N PHE A 9 -16.13 -5.37 -1.22
CA PHE A 9 -15.98 -5.61 0.21
C PHE A 9 -14.59 -5.16 0.65
N ILE A 10 -14.50 -4.03 1.35
CA ILE A 10 -13.22 -3.35 1.64
C ILE A 10 -13.17 -2.89 3.09
N LYS A 11 -11.94 -2.72 3.59
CA LYS A 11 -11.64 -2.02 4.83
C LYS A 11 -10.51 -1.02 4.57
N ASN A 12 -10.65 0.19 5.10
CA ASN A 12 -9.67 1.26 4.91
C ASN A 12 -8.43 1.03 5.80
N VAL A 13 -7.27 1.44 5.28
CA VAL A 13 -5.99 1.52 5.98
C VAL A 13 -5.38 2.88 5.63
N ALA A 14 -4.68 3.53 6.57
CA ALA A 14 -4.10 4.87 6.37
C ALA A 14 -3.25 5.01 5.09
N GLY A 15 -2.63 3.92 4.60
CA GLY A 15 -1.96 3.89 3.30
C GLY A 15 -0.73 4.80 3.26
N MET A 16 -0.36 5.26 2.05
CA MET A 16 0.84 6.09 1.82
C MET A 16 0.76 7.50 2.41
N TRP A 17 -0.41 7.92 2.90
CA TRP A 17 -0.66 9.21 3.57
C TRP A 17 0.39 9.55 4.63
N LEU A 18 0.80 8.55 5.44
CA LEU A 18 1.81 8.74 6.48
C LEU A 18 3.15 9.22 5.91
N LEU A 19 3.55 8.69 4.75
CA LEU A 19 4.77 9.10 4.07
C LEU A 19 4.58 10.45 3.38
N GLU A 20 3.46 10.64 2.69
CA GLU A 20 3.13 11.88 1.98
C GLU A 20 3.14 13.09 2.92
N GLU A 21 2.44 13.01 4.06
CA GLU A 21 2.47 14.08 5.06
C GLU A 21 3.84 14.24 5.74
N SER A 22 4.63 13.17 5.86
CA SER A 22 5.99 13.29 6.36
C SER A 22 6.87 14.08 5.38
N LEU A 23 6.73 13.82 4.08
CA LEU A 23 7.41 14.56 3.02
C LEU A 23 7.01 16.05 3.04
N ASP A 24 5.72 16.35 3.15
CA ASP A 24 5.23 17.73 3.22
C ASP A 24 5.74 18.44 4.50
N TYR A 25 5.77 17.72 5.63
CA TYR A 25 6.32 18.24 6.88
C TYR A 25 7.80 18.60 6.74
N TRP A 26 8.63 17.69 6.21
CA TRP A 26 10.05 17.96 5.99
C TRP A 26 10.28 19.09 4.98
N ALA A 27 9.50 19.14 3.90
CA ALA A 27 9.56 20.22 2.91
C ALA A 27 9.28 21.59 3.55
N SER A 28 8.34 21.66 4.49
CA SER A 28 8.05 22.90 5.25
C SER A 28 9.22 23.37 6.14
N LYS A 29 10.17 22.47 6.43
CA LYS A 29 11.40 22.74 7.19
C LYS A 29 12.64 22.95 6.30
N GLY A 30 12.47 22.91 4.98
CA GLY A 30 13.56 23.07 4.01
C GLY A 30 14.30 21.77 3.66
N GLU A 31 13.79 20.62 4.10
CA GLU A 31 14.32 19.30 3.76
C GLU A 31 13.50 18.68 2.64
N HIS A 32 14.12 18.42 1.48
CA HIS A 32 13.42 17.90 0.31
C HIS A 32 13.81 16.45 0.04
N TYR A 33 12.81 15.57 0.08
CA TYR A 33 12.93 14.15 -0.22
C TYR A 33 11.86 13.74 -1.23
N THR A 34 12.11 12.66 -1.96
CA THR A 34 11.07 11.97 -2.73
C THR A 34 10.71 10.63 -2.10
N ALA A 35 9.46 10.19 -2.31
CA ALA A 35 9.02 8.87 -1.85
C ALA A 35 9.90 7.73 -2.43
N ALA A 36 10.37 7.88 -3.67
CA ALA A 36 11.22 6.89 -4.33
C ALA A 36 12.61 6.79 -3.69
N GLU A 37 13.24 7.94 -3.37
CA GLU A 37 14.54 7.97 -2.67
C GLU A 37 14.43 7.35 -1.28
N LEU A 38 13.39 7.71 -0.53
CA LEU A 38 13.17 7.15 0.81
C LEU A 38 12.84 5.66 0.77
N ALA A 39 12.05 5.19 -0.20
CA ALA A 39 11.78 3.76 -0.37
C ALA A 39 13.05 2.98 -0.68
N LYS A 40 13.95 3.52 -1.51
CA LYS A 40 15.25 2.90 -1.81
C LYS A 40 16.15 2.86 -0.57
N ALA A 41 16.27 3.97 0.16
CA ALA A 41 17.10 4.04 1.36
C ALA A 41 16.55 3.16 2.50
N ALA A 42 15.22 3.10 2.67
CA ALA A 42 14.55 2.26 3.67
C ALA A 42 14.72 0.76 3.42
N ALA A 43 14.93 0.35 2.16
CA ALA A 43 15.15 -1.05 1.80
C ALA A 43 16.47 -1.60 2.33
N GLU A 44 17.48 -0.72 2.52
CA GLU A 44 18.80 -1.09 3.04
C GLU A 44 18.85 -1.14 4.58
N LEU A 45 17.78 -0.73 5.25
CA LEU A 45 17.69 -0.74 6.71
C LEU A 45 17.19 -2.11 7.21
N PRO A 46 17.49 -2.50 8.46
CA PRO A 46 16.77 -3.60 9.10
C PRO A 46 15.32 -3.17 9.43
N ARG A 47 14.45 -4.15 9.71
CA ARG A 47 13.13 -3.88 10.27
C ARG A 47 13.28 -3.11 11.59
N GLY A 48 12.54 -2.01 11.71
CA GLY A 48 12.64 -1.09 12.83
C GLY A 48 11.42 -1.12 13.74
N ALA A 49 11.11 0.03 14.34
CA ALA A 49 9.88 0.23 15.09
C ALA A 49 8.64 0.05 14.20
N VAL A 50 7.57 -0.46 14.78
CA VAL A 50 6.28 -0.69 14.14
C VAL A 50 5.20 0.01 14.96
N ILE A 51 4.42 0.87 14.30
CA ILE A 51 3.31 1.61 14.90
C ILE A 51 1.97 1.05 14.43
N ASP A 52 0.88 1.39 15.11
CA ASP A 52 -0.45 1.18 14.54
C ASP A 52 -0.72 2.25 13.48
N ALA A 53 -0.57 1.89 12.21
CA ALA A 53 -0.81 2.82 11.10
C ALA A 53 -2.25 3.38 11.06
N ASN A 54 -3.20 2.76 11.76
CA ASN A 54 -4.59 3.23 11.85
C ASN A 54 -4.88 3.97 13.18
N ASP A 55 -3.85 4.33 13.96
CA ASP A 55 -4.05 5.11 15.18
C ASP A 55 -4.71 6.48 14.83
N PRO A 56 -5.78 6.89 15.54
CA PRO A 56 -6.48 8.15 15.29
C PRO A 56 -5.58 9.40 15.31
N ILE A 57 -4.40 9.33 15.94
CA ILE A 57 -3.43 10.43 15.93
C ILE A 57 -3.02 10.84 14.50
N PHE A 58 -3.14 9.94 13.52
CA PHE A 58 -2.75 10.17 12.13
C PHE A 58 -3.87 10.73 11.22
N GLU A 59 -5.08 10.92 11.75
CA GLU A 59 -6.23 11.38 10.96
C GLU A 59 -6.08 12.81 10.40
N LYS A 60 -5.25 13.63 11.04
CA LYS A 60 -5.06 15.04 10.66
C LYS A 60 -3.71 15.25 9.98
N PRO A 61 -3.60 16.17 9.00
CA PRO A 61 -2.31 16.57 8.44
C PRO A 61 -1.40 17.24 9.49
N GLY A 62 -0.13 17.46 9.14
CA GLY A 62 0.83 18.22 9.97
C GLY A 62 2.06 17.41 10.36
N ALA A 63 2.48 17.51 11.63
CA ALA A 63 3.74 16.93 12.12
C ALA A 63 3.71 15.39 12.21
N MET A 64 3.63 14.72 11.07
CA MET A 64 3.52 13.27 10.96
C MET A 64 4.73 12.53 11.56
N PRO A 65 5.99 12.94 11.29
CA PRO A 65 7.16 12.29 11.91
C PRO A 65 7.17 12.41 13.44
N GLU A 66 6.72 13.53 13.99
CA GLU A 66 6.64 13.73 15.45
C GLU A 66 5.61 12.81 16.10
N ARG A 67 4.47 12.58 15.45
CA ARG A 67 3.44 11.64 15.93
C ARG A 67 3.93 10.19 15.85
N ILE A 68 4.67 9.84 14.80
CA ILE A 68 5.32 8.53 14.70
C ILE A 68 6.32 8.35 15.85
N ALA A 69 7.17 9.35 16.12
CA ALA A 69 8.11 9.32 17.23
C ALA A 69 7.40 9.14 18.58
N MET A 70 6.31 9.89 18.82
CA MET A 70 5.50 9.77 20.03
C MET A 70 4.94 8.36 20.24
N LEU A 71 4.43 7.71 19.18
CA LEU A 71 3.95 6.32 19.30
C LEU A 71 5.08 5.33 19.56
N CYS A 72 6.25 5.52 18.94
CA CYS A 72 7.43 4.72 19.23
C CYS A 72 7.83 4.85 20.71
N GLU A 73 7.93 6.07 21.24
CA GLU A 73 8.26 6.32 22.65
C GLU A 73 7.23 5.70 23.61
N LYS A 74 5.93 5.92 23.35
CA LYS A 74 4.84 5.36 24.16
C LYS A 74 4.86 3.83 24.21
N SER A 75 5.36 3.19 23.16
CA SER A 75 5.48 1.74 23.06
C SER A 75 6.86 1.20 23.43
N ASN A 76 7.75 2.03 23.98
CA ASN A 76 9.15 1.70 24.32
C ASN A 76 9.95 1.14 23.13
N GLN A 77 9.65 1.59 21.91
CA GLN A 77 10.38 1.26 20.70
C GLN A 77 11.42 2.35 20.39
N GLN A 78 12.49 1.98 19.70
CA GLN A 78 13.49 2.93 19.26
C GLN A 78 12.91 3.90 18.23
N VAL A 79 12.95 5.19 18.53
CA VAL A 79 12.51 6.26 17.60
C VAL A 79 13.41 6.25 16.36
N PRO A 80 12.84 6.32 15.13
CA PRO A 80 13.63 6.46 13.92
C PRO A 80 14.52 7.71 13.94
N GLN A 81 15.78 7.56 13.53
CA GLN A 81 16.80 8.62 13.60
C GLN A 81 17.08 9.30 12.25
N SER A 82 16.40 8.89 11.18
CA SER A 82 16.59 9.42 9.83
C SER A 82 15.29 9.34 9.03
N ALA A 83 15.15 10.16 7.98
CA ALA A 83 13.99 10.13 7.09
C ALA A 83 13.77 8.73 6.48
N ALA A 84 14.85 8.02 6.13
CA ALA A 84 14.79 6.63 5.68
C ALA A 84 14.30 5.68 6.78
N GLY A 85 14.69 5.90 8.05
CA GLY A 85 14.19 5.15 9.20
C GLY A 85 12.69 5.37 9.42
N TYR A 86 12.20 6.60 9.29
CA TYR A 86 10.76 6.90 9.34
C TYR A 86 10.01 6.21 8.21
N ALA A 87 10.52 6.28 6.98
CA ALA A 87 9.93 5.58 5.85
C ALA A 87 9.90 4.06 6.09
N ARG A 88 10.98 3.48 6.62
CA ARG A 88 11.02 2.05 6.97
C ARG A 88 9.96 1.68 8.00
N CYS A 89 9.87 2.45 9.10
CA CYS A 89 8.83 2.28 10.12
C CYS A 89 7.42 2.32 9.51
N ILE A 90 7.14 3.28 8.63
CA ILE A 90 5.85 3.40 7.94
C ILE A 90 5.56 2.16 7.10
N PHE A 91 6.49 1.70 6.27
CA PHE A 91 6.26 0.55 5.38
C PHE A 91 6.07 -0.75 6.15
N ASP A 92 6.87 -1.00 7.19
CA ASP A 92 6.70 -2.18 8.05
C ASP A 92 5.33 -2.16 8.75
N SER A 93 4.91 -0.99 9.23
CA SER A 93 3.62 -0.79 9.91
C SER A 93 2.42 -0.98 8.96
N LEU A 94 2.53 -0.52 7.71
CA LEU A 94 1.50 -0.74 6.69
C LEU A 94 1.39 -2.22 6.32
N ALA A 95 2.52 -2.92 6.15
CA ALA A 95 2.51 -4.35 5.88
C ALA A 95 1.80 -5.14 7.00
N ASP A 96 2.09 -4.83 8.27
CA ASP A 96 1.42 -5.43 9.42
C ASP A 96 -0.08 -5.09 9.49
N ALA A 97 -0.45 -3.85 9.14
CA ALA A 97 -1.85 -3.46 9.04
C ALA A 97 -2.58 -4.27 7.96
N TYR A 98 -1.94 -4.56 6.83
CA TYR A 98 -2.51 -5.40 5.77
C TYR A 98 -2.74 -6.84 6.25
N VAL A 99 -1.82 -7.44 7.02
CA VAL A 99 -2.02 -8.77 7.62
C VAL A 99 -3.30 -8.79 8.47
N LYS A 100 -3.45 -7.80 9.37
CA LYS A 100 -4.62 -7.68 10.26
C LYS A 100 -5.92 -7.52 9.46
N VAL A 101 -5.92 -6.65 8.45
CA VAL A 101 -7.09 -6.39 7.61
C VAL A 101 -7.47 -7.61 6.77
N LEU A 102 -6.49 -8.30 6.17
CA LEU A 102 -6.75 -9.52 5.40
C LEU A 102 -7.37 -10.62 6.27
N ALA A 103 -6.87 -10.81 7.49
CA ALA A 103 -7.46 -11.76 8.44
C ALA A 103 -8.93 -11.44 8.75
N GLN A 104 -9.24 -10.16 8.97
CA GLN A 104 -10.61 -9.70 9.22
C GLN A 104 -11.53 -9.88 8.00
N LEU A 105 -11.05 -9.57 6.80
CA LEU A 105 -11.81 -9.74 5.57
C LEU A 105 -12.10 -11.22 5.28
N GLN A 106 -11.11 -12.10 5.46
CA GLN A 106 -11.28 -13.55 5.30
C GLN A 106 -12.30 -14.10 6.30
N SER A 107 -12.20 -13.71 7.57
CA SER A 107 -13.13 -14.16 8.60
C SER A 107 -14.55 -13.65 8.37
N ALA A 108 -14.72 -12.41 7.91
CA ALA A 108 -16.04 -11.83 7.70
C ALA A 108 -16.75 -12.37 6.44
N ALA A 109 -15.98 -12.75 5.42
CA ALA A 109 -16.51 -13.26 4.15
C ALA A 109 -16.49 -14.80 4.05
N ASP A 110 -15.90 -15.50 5.01
CA ASP A 110 -15.66 -16.95 4.98
C ASP A 110 -14.97 -17.42 3.69
N ILE A 111 -13.91 -16.71 3.29
CA ILE A 111 -13.11 -17.03 2.10
C ILE A 111 -11.63 -17.10 2.43
N LYS A 112 -10.90 -17.87 1.63
CA LYS A 112 -9.44 -17.89 1.62
C LYS A 112 -8.91 -17.01 0.50
N ILE A 113 -8.11 -16.01 0.85
CA ILE A 113 -7.36 -15.16 -0.09
C ILE A 113 -6.05 -15.88 -0.43
N ASN A 114 -5.69 -15.91 -1.71
CA ASN A 114 -4.51 -16.62 -2.22
C ASN A 114 -3.48 -15.71 -2.90
N ALA A 115 -3.81 -14.45 -3.10
CA ALA A 115 -2.97 -13.46 -3.77
C ALA A 115 -3.46 -12.05 -3.44
N ILE A 116 -2.56 -11.08 -3.56
CA ILE A 116 -2.86 -9.65 -3.39
C ILE A 116 -2.55 -8.94 -4.70
N ASN A 117 -3.47 -8.09 -5.17
CA ASN A 117 -3.22 -7.22 -6.32
C ASN A 117 -3.09 -5.78 -5.81
N ILE A 118 -1.89 -5.20 -5.89
CA ILE A 118 -1.64 -3.80 -5.55
C ILE A 118 -1.69 -2.98 -6.84
N VAL A 119 -2.59 -2.01 -6.89
CA VAL A 119 -2.84 -1.16 -8.06
C VAL A 119 -2.78 0.31 -7.67
N GLY A 120 -2.72 1.22 -8.65
CA GLY A 120 -2.62 2.65 -8.37
C GLY A 120 -1.17 3.09 -8.09
N GLY A 121 -0.95 4.36 -7.73
CA GLY A 121 0.39 4.89 -7.49
C GLY A 121 1.21 4.10 -6.45
N GLY A 122 0.54 3.52 -5.46
CA GLY A 122 1.19 2.67 -4.45
C GLY A 122 1.86 1.42 -5.02
N SER A 123 1.44 0.92 -6.19
CA SER A 123 2.04 -0.27 -6.80
C SER A 123 3.49 -0.06 -7.25
N ALA A 124 3.94 1.19 -7.39
CA ALA A 124 5.32 1.52 -7.73
C ALA A 124 6.30 1.34 -6.54
N ASN A 125 5.79 1.24 -5.30
CA ASN A 125 6.63 1.07 -4.12
C ASN A 125 7.04 -0.40 -3.94
N ARG A 126 8.16 -0.76 -4.57
CA ARG A 126 8.71 -2.12 -4.53
C ARG A 126 8.96 -2.65 -3.11
N LEU A 127 9.45 -1.79 -2.21
CA LEU A 127 9.74 -2.19 -0.83
C LEU A 127 8.44 -2.58 -0.11
N LEU A 128 7.42 -1.72 -0.16
CA LEU A 128 6.13 -2.03 0.44
C LEU A 128 5.48 -3.27 -0.18
N ASN A 129 5.59 -3.45 -1.50
CA ASN A 129 5.09 -4.64 -2.18
C ASN A 129 5.76 -5.92 -1.66
N GLN A 130 7.10 -5.91 -1.52
CA GLN A 130 7.86 -7.05 -1.00
C GLN A 130 7.52 -7.32 0.48
N LEU A 131 7.55 -6.29 1.34
CA LEU A 131 7.18 -6.42 2.75
C LEU A 131 5.75 -6.94 2.92
N THR A 132 4.83 -6.53 2.04
CA THR A 132 3.46 -7.06 2.03
C THR A 132 3.44 -8.54 1.68
N ALA A 133 4.20 -8.97 0.66
CA ALA A 133 4.30 -10.39 0.30
C ALA A 133 4.86 -11.23 1.45
N ASP A 134 5.93 -10.74 2.08
CA ASP A 134 6.61 -11.42 3.19
C ASP A 134 5.70 -11.52 4.42
N ALA A 135 5.12 -10.39 4.86
CA ALA A 135 4.27 -10.34 6.05
C ALA A 135 2.98 -11.16 5.89
N THR A 136 2.40 -11.18 4.69
CA THR A 136 1.13 -11.91 4.44
C THR A 136 1.34 -13.36 4.04
N GLY A 137 2.56 -13.75 3.61
CA GLY A 137 2.83 -15.05 3.03
C GLY A 137 2.11 -15.29 1.69
N LEU A 138 1.63 -14.23 1.04
CA LEU A 138 0.90 -14.30 -0.23
C LEU A 138 1.69 -13.67 -1.38
N PRO A 139 1.58 -14.20 -2.61
CA PRO A 139 2.12 -13.51 -3.78
C PRO A 139 1.41 -12.17 -3.99
N VAL A 140 2.20 -11.13 -4.23
CA VAL A 140 1.74 -9.78 -4.56
C VAL A 140 1.98 -9.52 -6.05
N TYR A 141 0.92 -9.11 -6.74
CA TYR A 141 0.93 -8.68 -8.13
C TYR A 141 0.81 -7.15 -8.14
N ALA A 142 1.87 -6.46 -8.53
CA ALA A 142 1.91 -5.01 -8.57
C ALA A 142 1.63 -4.48 -9.98
N GLY A 143 0.68 -3.56 -10.06
CA GLY A 143 0.31 -2.86 -11.27
C GLY A 143 -1.07 -3.28 -11.80
N PRO A 144 -1.69 -2.44 -12.64
CA PRO A 144 -1.13 -1.20 -13.20
C PRO A 144 -1.20 0.01 -12.25
N SER A 145 -0.26 0.95 -12.40
CA SER A 145 -0.26 2.24 -11.69
C SER A 145 -1.48 3.09 -12.09
N GLU A 146 -1.93 3.00 -13.33
CA GLU A 146 -3.05 3.77 -13.88
C GLU A 146 -4.38 2.99 -13.79
N ALA A 147 -4.55 2.13 -12.78
CA ALA A 147 -5.74 1.27 -12.65
C ALA A 147 -7.08 2.02 -12.72
N THR A 148 -7.16 3.24 -12.19
CA THR A 148 -8.35 4.10 -12.30
C THR A 148 -8.66 4.45 -13.75
N VAL A 149 -7.64 4.85 -14.52
CA VAL A 149 -7.77 5.21 -15.94
C VAL A 149 -8.18 4.00 -16.75
N LEU A 150 -7.51 2.87 -16.55
CA LEU A 150 -7.79 1.62 -17.27
C LEU A 150 -9.18 1.06 -16.93
N GLY A 151 -9.61 1.18 -15.67
CA GLY A 151 -10.97 0.85 -15.27
C GLY A 151 -12.03 1.69 -15.99
N SER A 152 -11.78 3.00 -16.12
CA SER A 152 -12.66 3.91 -16.87
C SER A 152 -12.73 3.54 -18.36
N ILE A 153 -11.57 3.32 -19.00
CA ILE A 153 -11.49 2.90 -20.41
C ILE A 153 -12.24 1.59 -20.62
N MET A 154 -12.06 0.61 -19.73
CA MET A 154 -12.75 -0.69 -19.81
C MET A 154 -14.28 -0.53 -19.79
N VAL A 155 -14.82 0.30 -18.89
CA VAL A 155 -16.28 0.56 -18.83
C VAL A 155 -16.75 1.26 -20.10
N GLN A 156 -15.99 2.22 -20.62
CA GLN A 156 -16.32 2.90 -21.88
C GLN A 156 -16.32 1.92 -23.06
N MET A 157 -15.32 1.05 -23.19
CA MET A 157 -15.28 0.00 -24.20
C MET A 157 -16.49 -0.94 -24.13
N GLN A 158 -16.94 -1.27 -22.91
CA GLN A 158 -18.13 -2.10 -22.72
C GLN A 158 -19.40 -1.37 -23.18
N SER A 159 -19.52 -0.07 -22.90
CA SER A 159 -20.69 0.74 -23.28
C SER A 159 -20.88 0.87 -24.79
N VAL A 160 -19.80 0.86 -25.57
CA VAL A 160 -19.84 0.90 -27.05
C VAL A 160 -19.78 -0.49 -27.69
N GLY A 161 -19.86 -1.57 -26.90
CA GLY A 161 -19.91 -2.95 -27.38
C GLY A 161 -18.58 -3.54 -27.86
N LEU A 162 -17.45 -2.88 -27.62
CA LEU A 162 -16.12 -3.39 -27.99
C LEU A 162 -15.68 -4.59 -27.13
N ILE A 163 -16.16 -4.65 -25.88
CA ILE A 163 -16.00 -5.81 -25.00
C ILE A 163 -17.34 -6.23 -24.42
N LYS A 164 -17.50 -7.53 -24.18
CA LYS A 164 -18.75 -8.14 -23.70
C LYS A 164 -18.84 -8.25 -22.19
N SER A 165 -17.72 -8.14 -21.48
CA SER A 165 -17.67 -8.29 -20.02
C SER A 165 -16.44 -7.65 -19.38
N LEU A 166 -16.52 -7.39 -18.07
CA LEU A 166 -15.36 -6.98 -17.26
C LEU A 166 -14.23 -8.02 -17.30
N SER A 167 -14.56 -9.32 -17.38
CA SER A 167 -13.56 -10.39 -17.49
C SER A 167 -12.74 -10.27 -18.76
N GLN A 168 -13.37 -9.99 -19.90
CA GLN A 168 -12.67 -9.73 -21.15
C GLN A 168 -11.78 -8.49 -21.04
N GLY A 169 -12.28 -7.40 -20.45
CA GLY A 169 -11.50 -6.19 -20.22
C GLY A 169 -10.25 -6.43 -19.35
N ARG A 170 -10.37 -7.20 -18.27
CA ARG A 170 -9.24 -7.58 -17.42
C ARG A 170 -8.19 -8.41 -18.15
N VAL A 171 -8.59 -9.31 -19.04
CA VAL A 171 -7.64 -10.06 -19.89
C VAL A 171 -6.89 -9.12 -20.83
N ILE A 172 -7.57 -8.16 -21.45
CA ILE A 172 -6.94 -7.15 -22.31
C ILE A 172 -5.91 -6.35 -21.51
N ILE A 173 -6.28 -5.85 -20.32
CA ILE A 173 -5.38 -5.09 -19.45
C ILE A 173 -4.16 -5.94 -19.06
N LYS A 174 -4.38 -7.18 -18.63
CA LYS A 174 -3.32 -8.12 -18.25
C LYS A 174 -2.34 -8.38 -19.39
N ASN A 175 -2.82 -8.45 -20.64
CA ASN A 175 -1.97 -8.69 -21.81
C ASN A 175 -1.30 -7.42 -22.34
N SER A 176 -1.72 -6.24 -21.87
CA SER A 176 -1.22 -4.94 -22.33
C SER A 176 -0.17 -4.34 -21.39
N ILE A 177 -0.06 -4.85 -20.15
CA ILE A 177 0.78 -4.26 -19.11
C ILE A 177 1.54 -5.37 -18.38
N THR A 178 2.85 -5.20 -18.25
CA THR A 178 3.68 -6.08 -17.42
C THR A 178 3.39 -5.81 -15.95
N GLN A 179 2.83 -6.80 -15.26
CA GLN A 179 2.73 -6.79 -13.81
C GLN A 179 4.01 -7.34 -13.20
N GLU A 180 4.51 -6.67 -12.16
CA GLU A 180 5.60 -7.22 -11.38
C GLU A 180 5.05 -8.16 -10.30
N VAL A 181 5.76 -9.27 -10.05
CA VAL A 181 5.35 -10.28 -9.08
C VAL A 181 6.37 -10.34 -7.96
N PHE A 182 5.91 -10.08 -6.75
CA PHE A 182 6.66 -10.22 -5.51
C PHE A 182 6.20 -11.50 -4.83
N LYS A 183 7.14 -12.43 -4.62
CA LYS A 183 6.89 -13.67 -3.90
C LYS A 183 7.37 -13.50 -2.46
N PRO A 184 6.68 -14.11 -1.48
CA PRO A 184 7.19 -14.15 -0.11
C PRO A 184 8.60 -14.75 -0.11
N THR A 185 9.57 -14.01 0.39
CA THR A 185 10.89 -14.57 0.70
C THR A 185 10.74 -15.34 2.00
N LYS A 186 11.03 -16.64 1.96
CA LYS A 186 11.09 -17.43 3.19
C LYS A 186 12.28 -16.93 4.01
N ASP A 187 12.02 -16.58 5.27
CA ASP A 187 13.02 -16.76 6.32
C ASP A 187 13.19 -18.27 6.60
#